data_AF-A0A968J448-F1
#
_entry.id   AF-A0A968J448-F1
#
_cell.length_a   1.000
_cell.length_b   1.000
_cell.length_c   1.000
_cell.angle_alpha   90.00
_cell.angle_beta   90.00
_cell.angle_gamma   90.00
#
_symmetry.space_group_name_H-M   'P 1'
#
loop_
_entity.id
_entity.type
_entity.pdbx_description
1 polymer ?
#
loop_
_entity_poly.entity_id
_entity_poly.type
_entity_poly.pdbx_seq_one_letter_code
_entity_poly.pdbx_strand_id
1 'polypeptide(L)'
;MPSPPQQQIVVAIANQQSQLYQQVRQLNASLETQVQERTAQLQQALNFEALLKRITDKVRDSLDERQILTTAVQELAIGLNVDCCDAALYDLEQRTSTICYESIRSDRIQPAVGKTVLMDAESTLYEQGLTGQCIQFCWQVSLFSVLRNIEKP
;
A
#
# COMPACT_ATOMS: atom_id res chain seq x y z
N MET A 1 -62.16 -9.87 -27.38
CA MET A 1 -61.06 -10.55 -26.66
C MET A 1 -60.05 -11.00 -27.69
N PRO A 2 -58.75 -10.73 -27.52
CA PRO A 2 -57.72 -11.16 -28.48
C PRO A 2 -57.73 -12.70 -28.60
N SER A 3 -57.46 -13.22 -29.79
CA SER A 3 -57.50 -14.66 -30.05
C SER A 3 -56.34 -15.39 -29.34
N PRO A 4 -56.46 -16.70 -29.02
CA PRO A 4 -55.43 -17.45 -28.29
C PRO A 4 -54.00 -17.32 -28.85
N PRO A 5 -53.77 -17.26 -30.18
CA PRO A 5 -52.43 -17.03 -30.74
C PRO A 5 -51.88 -15.63 -30.44
N GLN A 6 -52.73 -14.61 -30.36
CA GLN A 6 -52.31 -13.23 -30.10
C GLN A 6 -51.87 -13.03 -28.63
N GLN A 7 -52.48 -13.75 -27.70
CA GLN A 7 -52.09 -13.72 -26.28
C GLN A 7 -50.69 -14.33 -26.05
N GLN A 8 -50.35 -15.41 -26.75
CA GLN A 8 -49.03 -16.05 -26.63
C GLN A 8 -47.88 -15.15 -27.13
N ILE A 9 -48.10 -14.41 -28.21
CA ILE A 9 -47.10 -13.48 -28.78
C ILE A 9 -46.82 -12.31 -27.82
N VAL A 10 -47.85 -11.71 -27.23
CA VAL A 10 -47.69 -10.59 -26.29
C VAL A 10 -46.90 -11.01 -25.04
N VAL A 11 -47.18 -12.20 -24.51
CA VAL A 11 -46.45 -12.75 -23.35
C VAL A 11 -44.99 -13.04 -23.70
N ALA A 12 -44.71 -13.61 -24.88
CA ALA A 12 -43.34 -13.87 -25.33
C ALA A 12 -42.52 -12.57 -25.47
N ILE A 13 -43.12 -11.51 -26.02
CA ILE A 13 -42.47 -10.20 -26.15
C ILE A 13 -42.19 -9.60 -24.77
N ALA A 14 -43.15 -9.65 -23.84
CA ALA A 14 -42.96 -9.12 -22.48
C ALA A 14 -41.84 -9.85 -21.72
N ASN A 15 -41.76 -11.18 -21.86
CA ASN A 15 -40.68 -11.98 -21.27
C ASN A 15 -39.31 -11.61 -21.85
N GLN A 16 -39.21 -11.51 -23.18
CA GLN A 16 -37.97 -11.10 -23.86
C GLN A 16 -37.54 -9.70 -23.41
N GLN A 17 -38.48 -8.76 -23.31
CA GLN A 17 -38.19 -7.40 -22.88
C GLN A 17 -37.70 -7.35 -21.43
N SER A 18 -38.32 -8.12 -20.54
CA SER A 18 -37.88 -8.25 -19.13
C SER A 18 -36.46 -8.80 -19.03
N GLN A 19 -36.14 -9.84 -19.81
CA GLN A 19 -34.79 -10.42 -19.85
C GLN A 19 -33.75 -9.42 -20.35
N LEU A 20 -34.05 -8.67 -21.41
CA LEU A 20 -33.16 -7.61 -21.91
C LEU A 20 -32.96 -6.51 -20.87
N TYR A 21 -34.01 -6.07 -20.18
CA TYR A 21 -33.89 -5.09 -19.09
C TYR A 21 -33.03 -5.61 -17.94
N GLN A 22 -33.15 -6.90 -17.59
CA GLN A 22 -32.31 -7.51 -16.57
C GLN A 22 -30.84 -7.56 -17.01
N GLN A 23 -30.56 -7.94 -18.26
CA GLN A 23 -29.20 -7.96 -18.81
C GLN A 23 -28.56 -6.57 -18.80
N VAL A 24 -29.29 -5.54 -19.25
CA VAL A 24 -28.80 -4.15 -19.22
C VAL A 24 -28.50 -3.70 -17.80
N ARG A 25 -29.37 -4.01 -16.83
CA ARG A 25 -29.12 -3.67 -15.42
C ARG A 25 -27.89 -4.37 -14.86
N GLN A 26 -27.72 -5.66 -15.14
CA GLN A 26 -26.55 -6.42 -14.70
C GLN A 26 -25.26 -5.87 -15.33
N LEU A 27 -25.28 -5.57 -16.62
CA LEU A 27 -24.13 -5.00 -17.32
C LEU A 27 -23.79 -3.61 -16.77
N ASN A 28 -24.77 -2.75 -16.55
CA ASN A 28 -24.55 -1.42 -15.97
C ASN A 28 -23.94 -1.52 -14.57
N ALA A 29 -24.48 -2.38 -13.70
CA ALA A 29 -23.92 -2.57 -12.35
C ALA A 29 -22.46 -3.07 -12.41
N SER A 30 -22.16 -4.02 -13.31
CA SER A 30 -20.79 -4.50 -13.50
C SER A 30 -19.85 -3.41 -14.03
N LEU A 31 -20.31 -2.60 -14.99
CA LEU A 31 -19.55 -1.47 -15.51
C LEU A 31 -19.31 -0.40 -14.46
N GLU A 32 -20.31 -0.07 -13.64
CA GLU A 32 -20.17 0.87 -12.53
C GLU A 32 -19.11 0.40 -11.54
N THR A 33 -19.12 -0.89 -11.14
CA THR A 33 -18.07 -1.46 -10.29
C THR A 33 -16.69 -1.36 -10.94
N GLN A 34 -16.56 -1.74 -12.22
CA GLN A 34 -15.28 -1.67 -12.93
C GLN A 34 -14.77 -0.23 -13.07
N VAL A 35 -15.66 0.74 -13.31
CA VAL A 35 -15.32 2.15 -13.38
C VAL A 35 -14.82 2.63 -12.02
N GLN A 36 -15.49 2.28 -10.93
CA GLN A 36 -15.06 2.63 -9.57
C GLN A 36 -13.69 2.03 -9.25
N GLU A 37 -13.47 0.75 -9.52
CA GLU A 37 -12.19 0.06 -9.28
C GLU A 37 -11.05 0.71 -10.07
N ARG A 38 -11.24 0.94 -11.37
CA ARG A 38 -10.22 1.58 -12.21
C ARG A 38 -9.96 3.03 -11.82
N THR A 39 -11.00 3.77 -11.45
CA THR A 39 -10.86 5.15 -10.97
C THR A 39 -10.07 5.18 -9.66
N ALA A 40 -10.33 4.25 -8.73
CA ALA A 40 -9.56 4.14 -7.49
C ALA A 40 -8.09 3.80 -7.74
N GLN A 41 -7.81 2.86 -8.66
CA GLN A 41 -6.44 2.51 -9.05
C GLN A 41 -5.70 3.69 -9.70
N LEU A 42 -6.36 4.43 -10.58
CA LEU A 42 -5.78 5.64 -11.19
C LEU A 42 -5.52 6.72 -10.16
N GLN A 43 -6.45 6.96 -9.24
CA GLN A 43 -6.27 7.92 -8.17
C GLN A 43 -5.09 7.53 -7.27
N GLN A 44 -4.95 6.25 -6.95
CA GLN A 44 -3.82 5.74 -6.18
C GLN A 44 -2.48 5.95 -6.92
N ALA A 45 -2.44 5.66 -8.22
CA ALA A 45 -1.23 5.88 -9.04
C ALA A 45 -0.83 7.36 -9.07
N LEU A 46 -1.80 8.27 -9.28
CA LEU A 46 -1.55 9.72 -9.26
C LEU A 46 -1.06 10.21 -7.89
N ASN A 47 -1.62 9.68 -6.80
CA ASN A 47 -1.18 10.02 -5.45
C ASN A 47 0.27 9.57 -5.21
N PHE A 48 0.64 8.38 -5.71
CA PHE A 48 2.00 7.85 -5.59
C PHE A 48 2.99 8.65 -6.46
N GLU A 49 2.62 9.01 -7.68
CA GLU A 49 3.43 9.88 -8.54
C GLU A 49 3.69 11.25 -7.88
N ALA A 50 2.65 11.88 -7.32
CA ALA A 50 2.78 13.14 -6.60
C ALA A 50 3.69 13.02 -5.37
N LEU A 51 3.61 11.90 -4.64
CA LEU A 51 4.51 11.61 -3.52
C LEU A 51 5.97 11.50 -3.98
N LEU A 52 6.25 10.68 -5.00
CA LEU A 52 7.59 10.50 -5.55
C LEU A 52 8.18 11.82 -6.03
N LYS A 53 7.38 12.63 -6.72
CA LYS A 53 7.79 13.95 -7.18
C LYS A 53 8.21 14.83 -6.00
N ARG A 54 7.37 14.91 -4.96
CA ARG A 54 7.65 15.74 -3.77
C ARG A 54 8.90 15.29 -3.02
N ILE A 55 9.10 13.97 -2.86
CA ILE A 55 10.33 13.43 -2.28
C ILE A 55 11.54 13.83 -3.12
N THR A 56 11.47 13.60 -4.44
CA THR A 56 12.57 13.90 -5.37
C THR A 56 12.92 15.38 -5.37
N ASP A 57 11.92 16.26 -5.40
CA ASP A 57 12.08 17.71 -5.37
C ASP A 57 12.73 18.19 -4.06
N LYS A 58 12.36 17.61 -2.91
CA LYS A 58 12.99 18.00 -1.63
C LYS A 58 14.37 17.41 -1.42
N VAL A 59 14.60 16.17 -1.85
CA VAL A 59 15.89 15.48 -1.70
C VAL A 59 16.96 16.15 -2.57
N ARG A 60 16.62 16.56 -3.80
CA ARG A 60 17.58 17.21 -4.71
C ARG A 60 17.99 18.63 -4.28
N ASP A 61 17.26 19.26 -3.36
CA ASP A 61 17.52 20.61 -2.87
C ASP A 61 18.60 20.65 -1.76
N SER A 62 19.10 19.50 -1.32
CA SER A 62 20.15 19.38 -0.31
C SER A 62 21.29 18.46 -0.77
N LEU A 63 22.49 18.73 -0.26
CA LEU A 63 23.65 17.83 -0.34
C LEU A 63 24.03 17.26 1.04
N ASP A 64 23.28 17.60 2.10
CA ASP A 64 23.46 17.06 3.44
C ASP A 64 22.70 15.73 3.54
N GLU A 65 23.45 14.64 3.70
CA GLU A 65 22.92 13.29 3.82
C GLU A 65 21.86 13.16 4.94
N ARG A 66 22.07 13.82 6.08
CA ARG A 66 21.12 13.77 7.20
C ARG A 66 19.82 14.44 6.80
N GLN A 67 19.92 15.62 6.18
CA GLN A 67 18.73 16.33 5.70
C GLN A 67 18.00 15.52 4.62
N ILE A 68 18.73 14.90 3.69
CA ILE A 68 18.18 14.06 2.64
C ILE A 68 17.38 12.90 3.25
N LEU A 69 18.01 12.12 4.12
CA LEU A 69 17.41 10.89 4.67
C LEU A 69 16.27 11.22 5.65
N THR A 70 16.42 12.22 6.52
CA THR A 70 15.33 12.70 7.38
C THR A 70 14.13 13.17 6.55
N THR A 71 14.37 13.92 5.48
CA THR A 71 13.29 14.40 4.59
C THR A 71 12.61 13.23 3.90
N ALA A 72 13.36 12.26 3.39
CA ALA A 72 12.82 11.08 2.72
C ALA A 72 11.90 10.27 3.65
N VAL A 73 12.36 9.92 4.87
CA VAL A 73 11.54 9.14 5.81
C VAL A 73 10.30 9.91 6.28
N GLN A 74 10.40 11.23 6.45
CA GLN A 74 9.26 12.07 6.82
C GLN A 74 8.20 12.11 5.71
N GLU A 75 8.64 12.35 4.48
CA GLU A 75 7.74 12.41 3.33
C GLU A 75 7.08 11.06 3.04
N LEU A 76 7.82 9.96 3.19
CA LEU A 76 7.27 8.61 3.09
C LEU A 76 6.23 8.34 4.18
N ALA A 77 6.51 8.69 5.44
CA ALA A 77 5.57 8.49 6.55
C ALA A 77 4.23 9.22 6.31
N ILE A 78 4.31 10.47 5.85
CA ILE A 78 3.13 11.29 5.53
C ILE A 78 2.42 10.73 4.29
N GLY A 79 3.16 10.48 3.21
CA GLY A 79 2.62 10.08 1.91
C GLY A 79 1.95 8.71 1.91
N LEU A 80 2.52 7.75 2.65
CA LEU A 80 1.96 6.42 2.81
C LEU A 80 0.94 6.34 3.95
N ASN A 81 0.75 7.43 4.70
CA ASN A 81 -0.09 7.52 5.89
C ASN A 81 0.16 6.39 6.90
N VAL A 82 1.44 6.13 7.19
CA VAL A 82 1.87 5.14 8.18
C VAL A 82 2.15 5.81 9.53
N ASP A 83 2.12 5.02 10.60
CA ASP A 83 2.43 5.47 11.96
C ASP A 83 3.92 5.82 12.14
N CYS A 84 4.79 5.15 11.38
CA CYS A 84 6.24 5.30 11.46
C CYS A 84 6.89 4.91 10.12
N CYS A 85 7.98 5.59 9.77
CA CYS A 85 8.91 5.19 8.71
C CYS A 85 10.33 5.44 9.20
N ASP A 86 11.24 4.51 8.93
CA ASP A 86 12.65 4.63 9.30
C ASP A 86 13.59 4.21 8.15
N ALA A 87 14.84 4.64 8.28
CA ALA A 87 15.94 4.23 7.42
C ALA A 87 17.08 3.70 8.31
N ALA A 88 17.57 2.51 7.98
CA ALA A 88 18.64 1.85 8.67
C ALA A 88 19.90 1.76 7.79
N LEU A 89 21.07 1.91 8.42
CA LEU A 89 22.35 1.65 7.79
C LEU A 89 22.81 0.23 8.13
N TYR A 90 23.34 -0.47 7.13
CA TYR A 90 23.86 -1.82 7.30
C TYR A 90 25.38 -1.79 7.45
N ASP A 91 25.89 -2.42 8.49
CA ASP A 91 27.30 -2.81 8.59
C ASP A 91 27.40 -4.28 8.14
N LEU A 92 27.99 -4.50 6.96
CA LEU A 92 28.09 -5.83 6.36
C LEU A 92 29.18 -6.69 7.00
N GLU A 93 30.19 -6.08 7.63
CA GLU A 93 31.25 -6.81 8.33
C GLU A 93 30.72 -7.36 9.65
N GLN A 94 30.01 -6.52 10.41
CA GLN A 94 29.39 -6.90 11.67
C GLN A 94 28.01 -7.55 11.48
N ARG A 95 27.48 -7.54 10.25
CA ARG A 95 26.14 -8.03 9.89
C ARG A 95 25.06 -7.42 10.78
N THR A 96 25.07 -6.10 10.91
CA THR A 96 24.10 -5.35 11.72
C THR A 96 23.30 -4.36 10.89
N SER A 97 22.08 -4.07 11.34
CA SER A 97 21.23 -3.00 10.82
C SER A 97 20.93 -2.02 11.96
N THR A 98 21.31 -0.76 11.78
CA THR A 98 21.09 0.31 12.78
C THR A 98 20.16 1.36 12.23
N ILE A 99 19.06 1.64 12.94
CA ILE A 99 18.16 2.73 12.55
C ILE A 99 18.85 4.07 12.79
N CYS A 100 19.01 4.86 11.73
CA CYS A 100 19.70 6.14 11.79
C CYS A 100 18.75 7.33 11.63
N TYR A 101 17.63 7.13 10.94
CA TYR A 101 16.64 8.17 10.68
C TYR A 101 15.25 7.61 10.88
N GLU A 102 14.36 8.38 11.51
CA GLU A 102 12.97 7.96 11.71
C GLU A 102 12.01 9.15 11.67
N SER A 103 10.78 8.88 11.26
CA SER A 103 9.64 9.79 11.34
C SER A 103 8.47 9.06 11.99
N ILE A 104 8.11 9.49 13.20
CA ILE A 104 7.02 8.92 13.99
C ILE A 104 5.83 9.87 13.95
N ARG A 105 4.65 9.34 13.63
CA ARG A 105 3.39 10.08 13.51
C ARG A 105 2.33 9.66 14.54
N SER A 106 2.64 8.66 15.35
CA SER A 106 1.72 8.07 16.33
C SER A 106 2.39 7.92 17.69
N ASP A 107 1.72 8.40 18.74
CA ASP A 107 2.20 8.32 20.13
C ASP A 107 2.30 6.89 20.66
N ARG A 108 1.76 5.92 19.92
CA ARG A 108 1.86 4.49 20.24
C ARG A 108 3.25 3.93 19.93
N ILE A 109 3.99 4.58 19.04
CA ILE A 109 5.29 4.11 18.57
C ILE A 109 6.40 4.82 19.35
N GLN A 110 7.22 4.06 20.06
CA GLN A 110 8.39 4.59 20.77
C GLN A 110 9.55 4.82 19.79
N PRO A 111 10.36 5.89 19.95
CA PRO A 111 11.58 6.12 19.17
C PRO A 111 12.55 4.94 19.17
N ALA A 112 13.16 4.67 18.02
CA ALA A 112 14.10 3.58 17.86
C ALA A 112 15.38 3.95 17.11
N VAL A 113 15.61 5.24 16.82
CA VAL A 113 16.92 5.70 16.34
C VAL A 113 18.04 5.25 17.28
N GLY A 114 19.13 4.76 16.69
CA GLY A 114 20.29 4.20 17.38
C GLY A 114 20.12 2.74 17.81
N LYS A 115 18.94 2.14 17.65
CA LYS A 115 18.76 0.71 17.90
C LYS A 115 19.41 -0.10 16.77
N THR A 116 20.09 -1.17 17.16
CA THR A 116 20.83 -2.07 16.26
C THR A 116 20.31 -3.48 16.41
N VAL A 117 20.10 -4.17 15.30
CA VAL A 117 19.71 -5.59 15.24
C VAL A 117 20.75 -6.39 14.45
N LEU A 118 20.93 -7.65 14.83
CA LEU A 118 21.75 -8.60 14.08
C LEU A 118 20.97 -9.09 12.87
N MET A 119 21.57 -9.01 11.69
CA MET A 119 20.94 -9.44 10.44
C MET A 119 20.71 -10.96 10.42
N ASP A 120 21.53 -11.71 11.14
CA ASP A 120 21.43 -13.17 11.23
C ASP A 120 20.20 -13.66 12.00
N ALA A 121 19.60 -12.82 12.85
CA ALA A 121 18.37 -13.15 13.56
C ALA A 121 17.17 -13.32 12.61
N GLU A 122 17.19 -12.65 11.45
CA GLU A 122 16.14 -12.67 10.43
C GLU A 122 16.76 -12.75 9.02
N SER A 123 17.65 -13.74 8.82
CA SER A 123 18.55 -13.81 7.66
C SER A 123 17.84 -13.68 6.31
N THR A 124 16.69 -14.32 6.12
CA THR A 124 15.92 -14.29 4.86
C THR A 124 15.51 -12.86 4.45
N LEU A 125 15.16 -12.01 5.42
CA LEU A 125 14.77 -10.61 5.15
C LEU A 125 15.98 -9.83 4.63
N TYR A 126 17.10 -9.94 5.33
CA TYR A 126 18.28 -9.16 4.97
C TYR A 126 18.96 -9.67 3.70
N GLU A 127 18.98 -10.99 3.46
CA GLU A 127 19.53 -11.58 2.23
C GLU A 127 18.81 -11.08 0.97
N GLN A 128 17.47 -11.06 0.96
CA GLN A 128 16.71 -10.53 -0.17
C GLN A 128 16.98 -9.03 -0.38
N GLY A 129 17.03 -8.25 0.71
CA GLY A 129 17.32 -6.82 0.65
C GLY A 129 18.71 -6.52 0.07
N LEU A 130 19.72 -7.32 0.44
CA LEU A 130 21.09 -7.21 -0.09
C LEU A 130 21.20 -7.51 -1.58
N THR A 131 20.24 -8.22 -2.17
CA THR A 131 20.16 -8.42 -3.63
C THR A 131 19.44 -7.30 -4.38
N GLY A 132 19.05 -6.23 -3.68
CA GLY A 132 18.34 -5.08 -4.25
C GLY A 132 16.84 -5.31 -4.46
N GLN A 133 16.29 -6.39 -3.90
CA GLN A 133 14.85 -6.67 -3.96
C GLN A 133 14.10 -5.89 -2.88
N CYS A 134 12.98 -5.27 -3.24
CA CYS A 134 12.03 -4.73 -2.27
C CYS A 134 11.27 -5.88 -1.60
N ILE A 135 11.12 -5.81 -0.29
CA ILE A 135 10.42 -6.84 0.49
C ILE A 135 9.20 -6.21 1.15
N GLN A 136 8.08 -6.91 1.06
CA GLN A 136 6.87 -6.59 1.80
C GLN A 136 6.47 -7.78 2.65
N PHE A 137 6.30 -7.52 3.94
CA PHE A 137 5.92 -8.52 4.93
C PHE A 137 5.04 -7.86 5.99
N CYS A 138 4.28 -8.68 6.70
CA CYS A 138 3.48 -8.24 7.84
C CYS A 138 3.76 -9.20 8.98
N TRP A 139 4.22 -8.66 10.11
CA TRP A 139 4.43 -9.47 11.30
C TRP A 139 3.09 -9.81 11.93
N GLN A 140 2.95 -11.06 12.36
CA GLN A 140 1.85 -11.43 13.23
C GLN A 140 2.16 -10.92 14.64
N VAL A 141 1.71 -9.69 14.93
CA VAL A 141 1.83 -9.05 16.24
C VAL A 141 0.86 -9.74 17.21
N SER A 142 1.37 -10.34 18.29
CA SER A 142 0.52 -10.83 19.38
C SER A 142 0.02 -9.64 20.20
N LEU A 143 -1.11 -9.79 20.90
CA LEU A 143 -1.76 -8.73 21.68
C LEU A 143 -0.85 -8.04 22.74
N PHE A 144 0.32 -8.62 23.02
CA PHE A 144 1.29 -8.15 24.02
C PHE A 144 2.66 -7.75 23.42
N SER A 145 2.82 -7.73 22.10
CA SER A 145 4.12 -7.46 21.47
C SER A 145 4.39 -5.97 21.20
N VAL A 146 5.66 -5.60 21.28
CA VAL A 146 6.18 -4.26 20.99
C VAL A 146 5.84 -3.89 19.55
N LEU A 147 5.34 -2.68 19.32
CA LEU A 147 4.92 -2.20 17.98
C LEU A 147 6.09 -2.11 16.98
N ARG A 148 7.34 -2.23 17.45
CA ARG A 148 8.52 -2.39 16.62
C ARG A 148 9.27 -3.67 16.99
N ASN A 149 9.63 -4.48 16.00
CA ASN A 149 10.38 -5.73 16.16
C ASN A 149 11.90 -5.52 16.26
N ILE A 150 12.33 -4.46 16.94
CA ILE A 150 13.75 -4.09 17.06
C ILE A 150 14.34 -4.58 18.39
N GLU A 151 13.52 -5.21 19.24
CA GLU A 151 13.89 -5.67 20.58
C GLU A 151 13.96 -7.20 20.72
N LYS A 152 13.86 -7.96 19.62
CA LYS A 152 14.11 -9.40 19.68
C LYS A 152 15.62 -9.65 19.48
N PRO A 153 16.31 -10.24 20.48
CA PRO A 153 17.72 -10.57 20.39
C PRO A 153 18.00 -11.67 19.36
#